data_AF-A0A0G4R316-F1
#
_entry.id   AF-A0A0G4R316-F1
#
_cell.length_a   1.000
_cell.length_b   1.000
_cell.length_c   1.000
_cell.angle_alpha   90.00
_cell.angle_beta   90.00
_cell.angle_gamma   90.00
#
_symmetry.space_group_name_H-M   'P 1'
#
loop_
_entity.id
_entity.type
_entity.pdbx_description
1 polymer ?
#
loop_
_entity_poly.entity_id
_entity_poly.type
_entity_poly.pdbx_seq_one_letter_code
_entity_poly.pdbx_strand_id
1 'polypeptide(L)'
;EDLGKGDGFKRLEAEWHDDGALGKLDLVTTLDFRMSSTCLYSDIVLPTACWYEKDDMNTSDMHPFIHPLSAAVDPWWEARSDWEIYK
;
A
#
# COMPACT_ATOMS: atom_id res chain seq x y z
N GLU A 1 22.06 10.19 -11.09
CA GLU A 1 22.24 11.66 -10.98
C GLU A 1 20.98 12.27 -10.40
N ASP A 2 21.14 13.22 -9.49
CA ASP A 2 20.02 13.95 -8.90
C ASP A 2 19.49 14.97 -9.90
N LEU A 3 18.24 14.79 -10.33
CA LEU A 3 17.56 15.64 -11.32
C LEU A 3 17.39 17.09 -10.84
N GLY A 4 17.59 17.38 -9.54
CA GLY A 4 17.48 18.73 -8.97
C GLY A 4 18.76 19.58 -9.06
N LYS A 5 19.93 18.98 -9.35
CA LYS A 5 21.22 19.71 -9.26
C LYS A 5 21.67 20.43 -10.53
N GLY A 6 20.78 20.59 -11.51
CA GLY A 6 21.06 21.36 -12.72
C GLY A 6 20.96 22.86 -12.46
N ASP A 7 21.89 23.65 -13.00
CA ASP A 7 21.94 25.13 -12.92
C ASP A 7 20.87 25.80 -13.82
N GLY A 8 19.67 25.20 -13.89
CA GLY A 8 18.59 25.51 -14.82
C GLY A 8 17.51 26.43 -14.24
N PHE A 9 16.45 26.63 -15.04
CA PHE A 9 15.32 27.51 -14.72
C PHE A 9 14.54 27.02 -13.47
N LYS A 10 14.60 27.81 -12.39
CA LYS A 10 13.79 27.60 -11.18
C LYS A 10 12.35 28.09 -11.43
N ARG A 11 11.34 27.24 -11.16
CA ARG A 11 9.93 27.62 -11.32
C ARG A 11 9.52 28.66 -10.27
N LEU A 12 8.64 29.59 -10.64
CA LEU A 12 8.13 30.65 -9.75
C LEU A 12 6.88 30.24 -8.95
N GLU A 13 6.22 29.13 -9.32
CA GLU A 13 4.95 28.68 -8.70
C GLU A 13 5.14 27.88 -7.40
N ALA A 14 6.37 27.47 -7.09
CA ALA A 14 6.71 26.71 -5.90
C ALA A 14 8.06 27.16 -5.35
N GLU A 15 8.20 27.15 -4.02
CA GLU A 15 9.47 27.44 -3.36
C GLU A 15 10.50 26.35 -3.70
N TRP A 16 11.66 26.80 -4.18
CA TRP A 16 12.76 25.91 -4.53
C TRP A 16 13.71 25.75 -3.35
N HIS A 17 14.01 24.51 -2.98
CA HIS A 17 15.04 24.16 -2.00
C HIS A 17 16.17 23.41 -2.70
N ASP A 18 17.41 23.89 -2.55
CA ASP A 18 18.57 23.28 -3.21
C ASP A 18 18.89 21.88 -2.63
N ASP A 19 18.58 21.65 -1.35
CA ASP A 19 18.56 20.33 -0.72
C ASP A 19 17.12 19.84 -0.56
N GLY A 20 16.80 18.71 -1.19
CA GLY A 20 15.49 18.08 -1.09
C GLY A 20 15.23 17.49 0.30
N ALA A 21 14.01 17.62 0.82
CA ALA A 21 13.65 17.00 2.09
C ALA A 21 13.67 15.47 2.00
N LEU A 22 14.42 14.84 2.91
CA LEU A 22 14.58 13.40 3.03
C LEU A 22 13.70 12.84 4.16
N GLY A 23 13.25 11.59 4.01
CA GLY A 23 12.54 10.88 5.09
C GLY A 23 11.24 11.56 5.53
N LYS A 24 10.45 12.06 4.59
CA LYS A 24 9.22 12.84 4.88
C LYS A 24 8.11 12.03 5.58
N LEU A 25 8.16 10.71 5.51
CA LEU A 25 7.16 9.83 6.10
C LEU A 25 7.64 9.46 7.50
N ASP A 26 6.87 9.86 8.51
CA ASP A 26 7.19 9.55 9.91
C ASP A 26 6.89 8.09 10.28
N LEU A 27 5.93 7.46 9.58
CA LEU A 27 5.52 6.07 9.79
C LEU A 27 4.96 5.48 8.50
N VAL A 28 5.47 4.32 8.11
CA VAL A 28 4.95 3.50 7.01
C VAL A 28 4.45 2.17 7.55
N THR A 29 3.13 1.97 7.53
CA THR A 29 2.49 0.71 7.89
C THR A 29 1.96 0.04 6.64
N THR A 30 2.23 -1.25 6.46
CA THR A 30 1.77 -2.03 5.30
C THR A 30 1.01 -3.27 5.74
N LEU A 31 -0.13 -3.51 5.10
CA LEU A 31 -0.93 -4.72 5.26
C LEU A 31 -0.67 -5.61 4.04
N ASP A 32 -0.16 -6.82 4.24
CA ASP A 32 0.12 -7.76 3.15
C ASP A 32 0.08 -9.20 3.68
N PHE A 33 -0.34 -10.13 2.83
CA PHE A 33 -0.34 -11.57 3.13
C PHE A 33 0.98 -12.23 2.72
N ARG A 34 1.86 -11.48 2.03
CA ARG A 34 3.23 -11.90 1.69
C ARG A 34 4.21 -10.78 1.95
N MET A 35 5.49 -11.13 2.10
CA MET A 35 6.55 -10.14 2.27
C MET A 35 6.89 -9.46 0.93
N SER A 36 6.14 -8.42 0.56
CA SER A 36 6.39 -7.63 -0.66
C SER A 36 7.56 -6.67 -0.49
N SER A 37 8.04 -6.10 -1.61
CA SER A 37 9.09 -5.08 -1.57
C SER A 37 8.66 -3.86 -0.75
N THR A 38 7.37 -3.47 -0.79
CA THR A 38 6.85 -2.40 0.05
C THR A 38 6.99 -2.75 1.53
N CYS A 39 6.54 -3.94 1.93
CA CYS A 39 6.68 -4.40 3.31
C CYS A 39 8.15 -4.36 3.78
N LEU A 40 9.10 -4.68 2.90
CA LEU A 40 10.52 -4.73 3.25
C LEU A 40 11.08 -3.35 3.64
N TYR A 41 10.48 -2.27 3.15
CA TYR A 41 10.85 -0.89 3.46
C TYR A 41 9.92 -0.22 4.47
N SER A 42 8.94 -0.96 5.03
CA SER A 42 7.96 -0.43 5.99
C SER A 42 8.42 -0.61 7.44
N ASP A 43 7.99 0.29 8.32
CA ASP A 43 8.29 0.22 9.75
C ASP A 43 7.44 -0.84 10.46
N ILE A 44 6.18 -0.99 10.02
CA ILE A 44 5.22 -1.95 10.56
C ILE A 44 4.60 -2.75 9.42
N VAL A 45 4.55 -4.07 9.59
CA VAL A 45 3.85 -4.99 8.68
C VAL A 45 2.78 -5.73 9.46
N LEU A 46 1.54 -5.64 9.00
CA LEU A 46 0.39 -6.33 9.59
C LEU A 46 -0.06 -7.46 8.65
N PRO A 47 -0.19 -8.71 9.15
CA PRO A 47 -0.60 -9.83 8.31
C PRO A 47 -2.08 -9.70 7.93
N THR A 48 -2.37 -9.54 6.63
CA THR A 48 -3.76 -9.55 6.13
C THR A 48 -4.15 -10.92 5.60
N ALA A 49 -5.46 -11.21 5.60
CA ALA A 49 -6.03 -12.44 5.08
C ALA A 49 -5.94 -12.50 3.53
N CYS A 50 -5.64 -13.68 2.99
CA CYS A 50 -5.69 -13.95 1.56
C CYS A 50 -7.13 -13.85 1.03
N TRP A 51 -7.28 -13.84 -0.30
CA TRP A 51 -8.58 -13.75 -0.96
C TRP A 51 -9.51 -14.94 -0.67
N TYR A 52 -8.96 -16.07 -0.22
CA TYR A 52 -9.72 -17.28 0.16
C TYR A 52 -10.00 -17.38 1.67
N GLU A 53 -9.71 -16.33 2.42
CA GLU A 53 -9.82 -16.30 3.88
C GLU A 53 -10.69 -15.13 4.36
N LYS A 54 -11.39 -14.43 3.44
CA LYS A 54 -12.24 -13.28 3.76
C LYS A 54 -13.44 -13.16 2.83
N ASP A 55 -14.47 -12.48 3.32
CA ASP A 55 -15.66 -12.14 2.56
C ASP A 55 -15.52 -10.73 1.98
N ASP A 56 -15.71 -10.59 0.67
CA ASP A 56 -15.69 -9.31 -0.05
C ASP A 56 -16.44 -9.44 -1.39
N MET A 57 -16.53 -8.37 -2.20
CA MET A 57 -17.12 -8.39 -3.55
C MET A 57 -16.16 -7.88 -4.61
N ASN A 58 -16.19 -8.48 -5.80
CA ASN A 58 -15.37 -8.09 -6.94
C ASN A 58 -16.21 -7.84 -8.21
N THR A 59 -15.79 -6.82 -8.97
CA THR A 59 -16.32 -6.44 -10.30
C THR A 59 -15.17 -6.03 -11.21
N SER A 60 -15.38 -6.06 -12.53
CA SER A 60 -14.39 -5.61 -13.52
C SER A 60 -15.07 -4.98 -14.73
N ASP A 61 -14.41 -4.03 -15.38
CA ASP A 61 -14.90 -3.37 -16.61
C ASP A 61 -15.15 -4.33 -17.77
N MET A 62 -14.49 -5.49 -17.76
CA MET A 62 -14.52 -6.48 -18.84
C MET A 62 -15.85 -7.23 -18.94
N HIS A 63 -16.65 -7.26 -17.87
CA HIS A 63 -17.89 -8.03 -17.82
C HIS A 63 -18.92 -7.44 -16.83
N PRO A 64 -20.23 -7.64 -17.05
CA PRO A 64 -21.28 -7.08 -16.20
C PRO A 64 -21.60 -7.89 -14.93
N PHE A 65 -20.72 -8.82 -14.52
CA PHE A 65 -20.95 -9.69 -13.37
C PHE A 65 -20.27 -9.16 -12.09
N ILE A 66 -21.03 -9.13 -11.00
CA ILE A 66 -20.54 -8.99 -9.63
C ILE A 66 -20.49 -10.37 -8.98
N HIS A 67 -19.41 -10.68 -8.26
CA HIS A 67 -19.23 -11.97 -7.59
C HIS A 67 -18.46 -11.80 -6.26
N PRO A 68 -18.70 -12.67 -5.27
CA PRO A 68 -18.05 -12.57 -3.98
C PRO A 68 -16.66 -13.21 -3.95
N LEU A 69 -15.81 -12.71 -3.04
CA LEU A 69 -14.80 -13.51 -2.37
C LEU A 69 -15.46 -14.13 -1.14
N SER A 70 -15.14 -15.37 -0.83
CA SER A 70 -15.67 -16.05 0.36
C SER A 70 -14.56 -16.79 1.07
N ALA A 71 -14.59 -16.74 2.40
CA ALA A 71 -13.66 -17.47 3.24
C ALA A 71 -13.87 -18.98 3.07
N ALA A 72 -12.94 -19.65 2.40
CA ALA A 72 -12.91 -21.10 2.30
C ALA A 72 -12.44 -21.73 3.63
N VAL A 73 -11.58 -21.02 4.35
CA VAL A 73 -11.09 -21.32 5.70
C VAL A 73 -10.89 -20.01 6.46
N ASP A 74 -10.80 -20.08 7.79
CA ASP A 74 -10.42 -18.93 8.60
C ASP A 74 -8.99 -18.45 8.26
N PRO A 75 -8.69 -17.14 8.38
CA PRO A 75 -7.34 -16.60 8.16
C PRO A 75 -6.27 -17.36 8.93
N TRP A 76 -5.22 -17.77 8.25
CA TRP A 76 -4.14 -18.50 8.89
C TRP A 76 -3.35 -17.65 9.89
N TRP A 77 -2.93 -18.30 10.98
CA TRP A 77 -2.15 -17.71 12.07
C TRP A 77 -2.86 -16.49 12.69
N GLU A 78 -2.19 -15.34 12.74
CA GLU A 78 -2.71 -14.10 13.30
C GLU A 78 -3.20 -13.14 12.20
N ALA A 79 -3.32 -13.62 10.96
CA ALA A 79 -3.86 -12.82 9.87
C ALA A 79 -5.31 -12.41 10.17
N ARG A 80 -5.68 -11.22 9.68
CA ARG A 80 -7.05 -10.70 9.77
C ARG A 80 -7.45 -10.09 8.44
N SER A 81 -8.75 -10.05 8.13
CA SER A 81 -9.18 -9.31 6.94
C SER A 81 -8.84 -7.83 7.07
N ASP A 82 -8.60 -7.15 5.95
CA ASP A 82 -8.27 -5.71 5.96
C ASP A 82 -9.30 -4.90 6.77
N TRP A 83 -10.57 -5.30 6.67
CA TRP A 83 -11.68 -4.73 7.43
C TRP A 83 -11.50 -4.86 8.96
N GLU A 84 -11.17 -6.06 9.46
CA GLU A 84 -10.96 -6.28 10.89
C GLU A 84 -9.66 -5.68 11.42
N ILE A 85 -8.69 -5.35 10.54
CA ILE A 85 -7.46 -4.64 10.94
C ILE A 85 -7.74 -3.15 11.18
N TYR A 86 -8.59 -2.53 10.35
CA TYR A 86 -8.92 -1.10 10.49
C TYR A 86 -10.03 -0.78 11.49
N LYS A 87 -10.91 -1.74 11.80
CA LYS A 87 -12.02 -1.58 12.75
C LYS A 87 -11.53 -1.30 14.18
#